data_AF-A0A383V4T6-F1
#
_entry.id   AF-A0A383V4T6-F1
#
_cell.length_a   1.000
_cell.length_b   1.000
_cell.length_c   1.000
_cell.angle_alpha   90.00
_cell.angle_beta   90.00
_cell.angle_gamma   90.00
#
_symmetry.space_group_name_H-M   'P 1'
#
loop_
_entity.id
_entity.type
_entity.pdbx_description
1 polymer ?
#
loop_
_entity_poly.entity_id
_entity_poly.type
_entity_poly.pdbx_seq_one_letter_code
_entity_poly.pdbx_strand_id
1 'polypeptide(L)'
;MQQNGKIEHILYIRWHGNAGQTKLNRVGLTRLDNGVDSLKDLPKELVNSHYPNSRDFPDYFTNADFVRFTPQVECLVLPGDVVRTELRLALSYQGWEYTVLKKDSSHSTSSGAGQDIQVMTAEFMGSDPFMALLGLRMALIAYPVVALSRVFLDDVHQRLLAAPEAFKGML
;
A
#
# COMPACT_ATOMS: atom_id res chain seq x y z
N MET A 1 29.58 -12.17 -13.55
CA MET A 1 28.16 -12.54 -13.61
C MET A 1 27.38 -11.49 -12.86
N GLN A 2 26.67 -10.58 -13.54
CA GLN A 2 25.74 -9.68 -12.87
C GLN A 2 24.58 -10.54 -12.38
N GLN A 3 24.45 -10.71 -11.07
CA GLN A 3 23.16 -11.12 -10.51
C GLN A 3 22.21 -9.96 -10.81
N ASN A 4 21.35 -10.13 -11.81
CA ASN A 4 20.20 -9.25 -12.00
C ASN A 4 19.31 -9.44 -10.77
N GLY A 5 19.58 -8.65 -9.73
CA GLY A 5 18.77 -8.63 -8.53
C GLY A 5 17.35 -8.25 -8.92
N LYS A 6 16.36 -8.96 -8.39
CA LYS A 6 14.97 -8.53 -8.51
C LYS A 6 14.76 -7.37 -7.54
N ILE A 7 14.19 -6.26 -8.01
CA ILE A 7 13.72 -5.19 -7.12
C ILE A 7 12.40 -5.66 -6.50
N GLU A 8 12.33 -5.64 -5.18
CA GLU A 8 11.10 -5.91 -4.43
C GLU A 8 10.53 -4.61 -3.88
N HIS A 9 9.22 -4.44 -3.95
CA HIS A 9 8.51 -3.29 -3.41
C HIS A 9 7.90 -3.64 -2.06
N ILE A 10 8.14 -2.79 -1.07
CA ILE A 10 7.71 -3.01 0.30
C ILE A 10 6.98 -1.77 0.78
N LEU A 11 5.79 -1.96 1.34
CA LEU A 11 5.07 -0.91 2.05
C LEU A 11 5.24 -1.10 3.55
N TYR A 12 5.72 -0.06 4.20
CA TYR A 12 5.65 0.09 5.64
C TYR A 12 4.41 0.91 5.99
N ILE A 13 3.58 0.36 6.87
CA ILE A 13 2.38 1.02 7.38
C ILE A 13 2.56 1.17 8.87
N ARG A 14 2.66 2.42 9.33
CA ARG A 14 2.78 2.75 10.74
C ARG A 14 1.51 3.41 11.22
N TRP A 15 0.86 2.82 12.20
CA TRP A 15 -0.27 3.41 12.89
C TRP A 15 0.15 3.95 14.25
N HIS A 16 -0.29 5.16 14.56
CA HIS A 16 -0.11 5.81 15.85
C HIS A 16 -1.44 5.89 16.55
N GLY A 17 -1.50 5.45 17.80
CA GLY A 17 -2.71 5.50 18.62
C GLY A 17 -2.71 6.54 19.72
N ASN A 18 -3.88 6.70 20.33
CA ASN A 18 -4.18 7.74 21.33
C ASN A 18 -3.27 7.68 22.56
N ALA A 19 -2.80 6.49 22.95
CA ALA A 19 -1.93 6.29 24.11
C ALA A 19 -0.42 6.28 23.76
N GLY A 20 -0.03 6.85 22.62
CA GLY A 20 1.35 6.81 22.12
C GLY A 20 1.80 5.44 21.59
N GLN A 21 0.89 4.47 21.56
CA GLN A 21 1.14 3.16 20.98
C GLN A 21 1.42 3.31 19.48
N THR A 22 2.42 2.59 19.00
CA THR A 22 2.77 2.57 17.58
C THR A 22 2.82 1.13 17.10
N LYS A 23 2.11 0.82 16.02
CA LYS A 23 2.17 -0.48 15.36
C LYS A 23 2.73 -0.28 13.96
N LEU A 24 3.81 -1.00 13.64
CA LEU A 24 4.46 -0.96 12.34
C LEU A 24 4.28 -2.31 11.65
N ASN A 25 3.75 -2.29 10.44
CA ASN A 25 3.72 -3.45 9.56
C ASN A 25 4.65 -3.24 8.38
N ARG A 26 5.34 -4.30 7.99
CA ARG A 26 6.12 -4.41 6.76
C ARG A 26 5.44 -5.42 5.86
N VAL A 27 4.94 -4.99 4.72
CA VAL A 27 4.26 -5.88 3.77
C VAL A 27 4.94 -5.80 2.40
N GLY A 28 5.23 -6.96 1.83
CA GLY A 28 5.63 -7.04 0.42
C GLY A 28 4.46 -6.66 -0.47
N LEU A 29 4.76 -6.05 -1.61
CA LEU A 29 3.77 -5.66 -2.60
C LEU A 29 3.86 -6.59 -3.82
N THR A 30 2.71 -7.08 -4.27
CA THR A 30 2.57 -7.83 -5.51
C THR A 30 1.95 -6.93 -6.57
N ARG A 31 2.60 -6.84 -7.72
CA ARG A 31 2.11 -6.05 -8.86
C ARG A 31 0.81 -6.64 -9.41
N LEU A 32 -0.10 -5.76 -9.81
CA LEU A 32 -1.38 -6.10 -10.45
C LEU A 32 -1.28 -5.79 -11.95
N ASP A 33 -0.96 -6.81 -12.75
CA ASP A 33 -0.66 -6.61 -14.18
C ASP A 33 -1.89 -6.22 -15.01
N ASN A 34 -3.08 -6.73 -14.69
CA ASN A 34 -4.35 -6.34 -15.32
C ASN A 34 -5.16 -5.40 -14.42
N GLY A 35 -4.50 -4.58 -13.59
CA GLY A 35 -5.16 -3.63 -12.70
C GLY A 35 -6.00 -4.29 -11.60
N VAL A 36 -7.00 -3.57 -11.09
CA VAL A 36 -7.81 -4.00 -9.94
C VAL A 36 -8.63 -5.27 -10.20
N ASP A 37 -8.86 -5.63 -11.46
CA ASP A 37 -9.53 -6.89 -11.83
C ASP A 37 -8.72 -8.14 -11.43
N SER A 38 -7.39 -7.99 -11.29
CA SER A 38 -6.47 -9.05 -10.88
C SER A 38 -6.47 -9.32 -9.37
N LEU A 39 -7.16 -8.48 -8.58
CA LEU A 39 -7.34 -8.72 -7.15
C LEU A 39 -8.09 -10.04 -6.92
N LYS A 40 -7.84 -10.64 -5.76
CA LYS A 40 -8.49 -11.87 -5.32
C LYS A 40 -9.01 -11.68 -3.90
N ASP A 41 -9.93 -12.56 -3.50
CA ASP A 41 -10.37 -12.72 -2.12
C ASP A 41 -10.80 -11.39 -1.48
N LEU A 42 -10.40 -11.14 -0.23
CA LEU A 42 -10.81 -9.98 0.55
C LEU A 42 -10.51 -8.64 -0.15
N PRO A 43 -9.31 -8.36 -0.70
CA PRO A 43 -9.07 -7.12 -1.44
C PRO A 43 -10.09 -6.84 -2.56
N LYS A 44 -10.49 -7.87 -3.31
CA LYS A 44 -11.47 -7.72 -4.39
C LYS A 44 -12.87 -7.41 -3.84
N GLU A 45 -13.27 -8.11 -2.78
CA GLU A 45 -14.55 -7.87 -2.09
C GLU A 45 -14.64 -6.44 -1.55
N LEU A 46 -13.56 -5.96 -0.93
CA LEU A 46 -13.49 -4.61 -0.39
C LEU A 46 -13.57 -3.54 -1.47
N VAL A 47 -12.88 -3.73 -2.61
CA VAL A 47 -12.96 -2.83 -3.76
C VAL A 47 -14.37 -2.79 -4.34
N ASN A 48 -14.99 -3.95 -4.57
CA ASN A 48 -16.34 -4.02 -5.11
C ASN A 48 -17.40 -3.47 -4.15
N SER A 49 -17.19 -3.59 -2.84
CA SER A 49 -18.08 -3.02 -1.82
C SER A 49 -18.00 -1.49 -1.78
N HIS A 50 -16.79 -0.93 -1.85
CA HIS A 50 -16.58 0.52 -1.87
C HIS A 50 -16.95 1.17 -3.21
N TYR A 51 -16.76 0.43 -4.31
CA TYR A 51 -17.03 0.88 -5.67
C TYR A 51 -17.86 -0.17 -6.43
N PRO A 52 -19.19 -0.20 -6.21
CA PRO A 52 -20.06 -1.20 -6.85
C PRO A 52 -20.10 -1.09 -8.38
N ASN A 53 -19.87 0.10 -8.93
CA ASN A 53 -19.74 0.31 -10.36
C ASN A 53 -18.30 0.72 -10.71
N SER A 54 -17.71 0.06 -11.70
CA SER A 54 -16.34 0.36 -12.17
C SER A 54 -16.18 1.77 -12.74
N ARG A 55 -17.29 2.44 -13.09
CA ARG A 55 -17.30 3.86 -13.51
C ARG A 55 -16.96 4.82 -12.37
N ASP A 56 -17.13 4.38 -11.13
CA ASP A 56 -16.87 5.19 -9.93
C ASP A 56 -15.44 4.98 -9.42
N PHE A 57 -14.64 4.16 -10.12
CA PHE A 57 -13.25 3.93 -9.76
C PHE A 57 -12.44 5.23 -9.84
N PRO A 58 -11.57 5.50 -8.86
CA PRO A 58 -10.66 6.64 -8.96
C PRO A 58 -9.68 6.43 -10.12
N ASP A 59 -9.20 7.51 -10.74
CA ASP A 59 -8.35 7.45 -11.94
C ASP A 59 -7.13 6.54 -11.77
N TYR A 60 -6.54 6.50 -10.58
CA TYR A 60 -5.38 5.66 -10.31
C TYR A 60 -5.68 4.14 -10.31
N PHE A 61 -6.94 3.71 -10.49
CA PHE A 61 -7.33 2.30 -10.74
C PHE A 61 -7.29 1.90 -12.20
N THR A 62 -7.41 2.86 -13.13
CA THR A 62 -7.53 2.57 -14.57
C THR A 62 -6.48 3.28 -15.43
N ASN A 63 -5.94 4.42 -15.00
CA ASN A 63 -4.94 5.20 -15.75
C ASN A 63 -3.59 4.46 -15.92
N ALA A 64 -3.06 4.39 -17.14
CA ALA A 64 -1.78 3.74 -17.46
C ALA A 64 -0.55 4.39 -16.79
N ASP A 65 -0.67 5.65 -16.36
CA ASP A 65 0.36 6.41 -15.65
C ASP A 65 0.64 5.88 -14.24
N PHE A 66 -0.19 4.95 -13.74
CA PHE A 66 0.01 4.32 -12.44
C PHE A 66 0.34 2.83 -12.57
N VAL A 67 1.29 2.38 -11.76
CA VAL A 67 1.58 0.97 -11.51
C VAL A 67 0.90 0.56 -10.21
N ARG A 68 0.14 -0.52 -10.25
CA ARG A 68 -0.72 -0.95 -9.13
C ARG A 68 -0.16 -2.16 -8.45
N PHE A 69 -0.37 -2.21 -7.15
CA PHE A 69 0.07 -3.27 -6.27
C PHE A 69 -1.02 -3.60 -5.26
N THR A 70 -0.99 -4.82 -4.76
CA THR A 70 -1.70 -5.26 -3.55
C THR A 70 -0.68 -5.75 -2.53
N PRO A 71 -0.88 -5.54 -1.22
CA PRO A 71 -0.11 -6.23 -0.19
C PRO A 71 -0.18 -7.76 -0.37
N GLN A 72 0.94 -8.44 -0.13
CA GLN A 72 1.04 -9.91 -0.17
C GLN A 72 0.29 -10.61 0.97
N VAL A 73 0.09 -9.91 2.07
CA VAL A 73 -0.66 -10.35 3.24
C VAL A 73 -1.64 -9.26 3.62
N GLU A 74 -2.82 -9.63 4.10
CA GLU A 74 -3.80 -8.63 4.53
C GLU A 74 -3.23 -7.79 5.68
N CYS A 75 -3.24 -6.47 5.50
CA CYS A 75 -2.83 -5.54 6.54
C CYS A 75 -4.08 -4.96 7.18
N LEU A 76 -4.38 -5.40 8.41
CA LEU A 76 -5.59 -5.04 9.13
C LEU A 76 -5.26 -4.36 10.46
N VAL A 77 -6.01 -3.30 10.80
CA VAL A 77 -5.94 -2.61 12.09
C VAL A 77 -7.32 -2.18 12.57
N LEU A 78 -7.50 -2.11 13.88
CA LEU A 78 -8.70 -1.57 14.52
C LEU A 78 -8.70 -0.03 14.43
N PRO A 79 -9.74 0.61 13.84
CA PRO A 79 -9.79 2.07 13.67
C PRO A 79 -9.79 2.85 14.98
N GLY A 80 -10.42 2.32 16.04
CA GLY A 80 -10.62 3.03 17.31
C GLY A 80 -9.33 3.48 18.01
N ASP A 81 -8.21 2.87 17.65
CA ASP A 81 -6.89 3.16 18.19
C ASP A 81 -5.96 3.87 17.19
N VAL A 82 -6.44 4.37 16.04
CA VAL A 82 -5.59 4.99 15.02
C VAL A 82 -5.88 6.49 14.91
N VAL A 83 -4.91 7.30 15.32
CA VAL A 83 -4.90 8.77 15.23
C VAL A 83 -4.16 9.25 13.99
N ARG A 84 -3.07 8.56 13.64
CA ARG A 84 -2.25 8.90 12.47
C ARG A 84 -1.76 7.63 11.80
N THR A 85 -1.73 7.64 10.48
CA THR A 85 -1.08 6.60 9.69
C THR A 85 0.04 7.22 8.88
N GLU A 86 1.22 6.62 8.92
CA GLU A 86 2.37 6.94 8.06
C GLU A 86 2.60 5.78 7.09
N LEU A 87 2.76 6.11 5.82
CA LEU A 87 3.08 5.16 4.76
C LEU A 87 4.50 5.44 4.29
N ARG A 88 5.30 4.38 4.19
CA ARG A 88 6.66 4.47 3.66
C ARG A 88 6.89 3.39 2.63
N LEU A 89 7.15 3.79 1.40
CA LEU A 89 7.56 2.88 0.33
C LEU A 89 9.07 2.65 0.44
N ALA A 90 9.46 1.39 0.39
CA ALA A 90 10.84 0.97 0.30
C ALA A 90 11.05 0.01 -0.87
N LEU A 91 12.26 0.05 -1.44
CA LEU A 91 12.72 -0.92 -2.42
C LEU A 91 13.79 -1.80 -1.79
N SER A 92 13.67 -3.11 -1.94
CA SER A 92 14.70 -4.07 -1.57
C SER A 92 15.44 -4.55 -2.82
N TYR A 93 16.77 -4.48 -2.80
CA TYR A 93 17.64 -4.89 -3.90
C TYR A 93 18.99 -5.37 -3.34
N GLN A 94 19.43 -6.56 -3.74
CA GLN A 94 20.71 -7.16 -3.33
C GLN A 94 20.93 -7.19 -1.79
N GLY A 95 19.86 -7.42 -1.03
CA GLY A 95 19.91 -7.48 0.44
C GLY A 95 19.84 -6.14 1.15
N TRP A 96 19.86 -5.03 0.41
CA TRP A 96 19.68 -3.68 0.94
C TRP A 96 18.26 -3.19 0.78
N GLU A 97 17.79 -2.36 1.72
CA GLU A 97 16.48 -1.74 1.67
C GLU A 97 16.60 -0.21 1.68
N TYR A 98 15.97 0.43 0.70
CA TYR A 98 16.05 1.87 0.47
C TYR A 98 14.66 2.49 0.59
N THR A 99 14.50 3.46 1.48
CA THR A 99 13.26 4.25 1.54
C THR A 99 13.23 5.21 0.36
N VAL A 100 12.15 5.20 -0.41
CA VAL A 100 12.03 6.01 -1.64
C VAL A 100 10.85 6.98 -1.60
N LEU A 101 9.92 6.78 -0.67
CA LEU A 101 8.81 7.70 -0.47
C LEU A 101 8.29 7.60 0.97
N LYS A 102 7.91 8.74 1.54
CA LYS A 102 7.15 8.83 2.79
C LYS A 102 5.90 9.68 2.58
N LYS A 103 4.77 9.23 3.13
CA LYS A 103 3.49 9.95 3.09
C LYS A 103 2.80 9.80 4.42
N ASP A 104 2.48 10.92 5.05
CA ASP A 104 1.55 10.94 6.16
C ASP A 104 0.13 10.90 5.58
N SER A 105 -0.66 9.91 5.95
CA SER A 105 -2.04 9.78 5.49
C SER A 105 -3.05 10.38 6.47
N SER A 106 -2.61 11.34 7.29
CA SER A 106 -3.49 12.10 8.18
C SER A 106 -4.48 12.93 7.35
N HIS A 107 -5.65 12.35 7.08
CA HIS A 107 -6.87 13.04 6.65
C HIS A 107 -6.87 13.78 5.31
N SER A 108 -6.21 13.24 4.27
CA SER A 108 -6.49 13.75 2.92
C SER A 108 -7.07 12.65 2.03
N THR A 109 -8.40 12.70 1.91
CA THR A 109 -9.16 12.26 0.74
C THR A 109 -8.93 13.16 -0.47
N SER A 110 -7.97 14.08 -0.42
CA SER A 110 -7.57 14.82 -1.61
C SER A 110 -6.82 13.87 -2.53
N SER A 111 -7.57 13.37 -3.51
CA SER A 111 -7.10 13.05 -4.84
C SER A 111 -6.38 14.25 -5.46
N GLY A 112 -5.25 14.62 -4.86
CA GLY A 112 -4.33 15.60 -5.43
C GLY A 112 -3.71 14.97 -6.66
N ALA A 113 -4.08 15.48 -7.84
CA ALA A 113 -3.31 15.26 -9.05
C ALA A 113 -1.84 15.64 -8.76
N GLY A 114 -0.92 14.70 -8.95
CA GLY A 114 0.52 14.92 -8.71
C GLY A 114 1.13 14.27 -7.46
N GLN A 115 0.44 13.37 -6.76
CA GLN A 115 1.10 12.54 -5.73
C GLN A 115 1.69 11.25 -6.33
N ASP A 116 2.93 10.94 -5.99
CA ASP A 116 3.65 9.75 -6.46
C ASP A 116 3.12 8.43 -5.89
N ILE A 117 2.35 8.48 -4.78
CA ILE A 117 1.64 7.34 -4.21
C ILE A 117 0.17 7.66 -3.92
N GLN A 118 -0.70 6.77 -4.37
CA GLN A 118 -2.12 6.72 -4.06
C GLN A 118 -2.43 5.38 -3.40
N VAL A 119 -3.15 5.39 -2.28
CA VAL A 119 -3.50 4.17 -1.56
C VAL A 119 -4.99 4.17 -1.29
N MET A 120 -5.66 3.10 -1.71
CA MET A 120 -7.03 2.85 -1.31
C MET A 120 -7.03 2.37 0.13
N THR A 121 -7.86 3.01 0.96
CA THR A 121 -8.16 2.57 2.32
C THR A 121 -9.61 2.10 2.34
N ALA A 122 -9.87 0.94 2.93
CA ALA A 122 -11.20 0.36 3.04
C ALA A 122 -11.53 0.03 4.50
N GLU A 123 -12.61 0.59 5.01
CA GLU A 123 -13.16 0.25 6.32
C GLU A 123 -14.23 -0.82 6.18
N PHE A 124 -14.18 -1.86 6.99
CA PHE A 124 -15.16 -2.94 6.95
C PHE A 124 -15.31 -3.62 8.30
N MET A 125 -16.41 -4.36 8.46
CA MET A 125 -16.64 -5.18 9.65
C MET A 125 -16.06 -6.57 9.43
N GLY A 126 -14.98 -6.88 10.15
CA GLY A 126 -14.43 -8.22 10.19
C GLY A 126 -15.09 -9.08 11.27
N SER A 127 -15.31 -10.35 10.94
CA SER A 127 -15.52 -11.41 11.92
C SER A 127 -14.24 -12.26 11.98
N ASP A 128 -13.32 -11.91 12.86
CA ASP A 128 -12.25 -12.84 13.20
C ASP A 128 -12.89 -14.10 13.82
N PRO A 129 -12.50 -15.34 13.46
CA PRO A 129 -13.14 -16.55 13.98
C PRO A 129 -13.17 -16.62 15.51
N PHE A 130 -12.14 -16.10 16.17
CA PHE A 130 -12.08 -16.01 17.63
C PHE A 130 -13.04 -14.95 18.19
N MET A 131 -13.22 -13.84 17.49
CA MET A 131 -14.16 -12.78 17.89
C MET A 131 -15.61 -13.11 17.54
N ALA A 132 -15.84 -13.90 16.49
CA ALA A 132 -17.13 -14.44 16.10
C ALA A 132 -17.68 -15.39 17.17
N LEU A 133 -16.80 -16.19 17.81
CA LEU A 133 -17.14 -17.02 18.98
C LEU A 133 -17.62 -16.18 20.17
N LEU A 134 -17.17 -14.93 20.28
CA LEU A 134 -17.59 -13.97 21.32
C LEU A 134 -18.78 -13.11 20.88
N GLY A 135 -19.32 -13.30 19.67
CA GLY A 135 -20.41 -12.49 19.11
C GLY A 135 -20.00 -11.04 18.79
N LEU A 136 -18.70 -10.74 18.77
CA LEU A 136 -18.17 -9.40 18.56
C LEU A 136 -17.85 -9.17 17.09
N ARG A 137 -18.28 -8.02 16.55
CA ARG A 137 -17.86 -7.54 15.23
C ARG A 137 -16.85 -6.42 15.44
N MET A 138 -15.72 -6.48 14.73
CA MET A 138 -14.67 -5.46 14.83
C MET A 138 -14.61 -4.65 13.55
N ALA A 139 -14.63 -3.32 13.67
CA ALA A 139 -14.32 -2.46 12.56
C ALA A 139 -12.83 -2.61 12.26
N LEU A 140 -12.46 -2.76 10.99
CA LEU A 140 -11.09 -2.94 10.52
C LEU A 140 -10.81 -2.00 9.35
N ILE A 141 -9.57 -1.57 9.24
CA ILE A 141 -9.04 -0.84 8.08
C ILE A 141 -8.12 -1.76 7.28
N ALA A 142 -8.28 -1.77 5.96
CA ALA A 142 -7.42 -2.46 5.00
C ALA A 142 -6.88 -1.52 3.91
N TYR A 143 -5.80 -1.95 3.24
CA TYR A 143 -5.12 -1.23 2.16
C TYR A 143 -5.07 -2.06 0.87
N PRO A 144 -6.21 -2.33 0.22
CA PRO A 144 -6.30 -3.31 -0.86
C PRO A 144 -5.52 -2.93 -2.13
N VAL A 145 -5.34 -1.63 -2.40
CA VAL A 145 -4.67 -1.15 -3.61
C VAL A 145 -3.68 -0.05 -3.26
N VAL A 146 -2.44 -0.22 -3.72
CA VAL A 146 -1.36 0.77 -3.68
C VAL A 146 -0.99 1.08 -5.11
N ALA A 147 -1.17 2.32 -5.55
CA ALA A 147 -0.80 2.78 -6.88
C ALA A 147 0.36 3.78 -6.78
N LEU A 148 1.36 3.59 -7.63
CA LEU A 148 2.53 4.45 -7.74
C LEU A 148 2.57 5.10 -9.11
N SER A 149 2.97 6.37 -9.16
CA SER A 149 3.28 7.03 -10.43
C SER A 149 4.35 6.21 -11.17
N ARG A 150 4.08 5.89 -12.43
CA ARG A 150 5.00 5.14 -13.30
C ARG A 150 6.28 5.93 -13.52
N VAL A 151 6.16 7.23 -13.78
CA VAL A 151 7.32 8.11 -14.00
C VAL A 151 8.25 8.10 -12.78
N PHE A 152 7.68 8.24 -11.59
CA PHE A 152 8.43 8.14 -10.34
C PHE A 152 9.08 6.77 -10.18
N LEU A 153 8.31 5.69 -10.38
CA LEU A 153 8.81 4.34 -10.16
C LEU A 153 9.95 3.99 -11.12
N ASP A 154 9.81 4.36 -12.38
CA ASP A 154 10.80 4.12 -13.43
C ASP A 154 12.08 4.91 -13.14
N ASP A 155 12.00 6.18 -12.72
CA ASP A 155 13.18 6.97 -12.30
C ASP A 155 13.92 6.31 -11.13
N VAL A 156 13.19 5.92 -10.09
CA VAL A 156 13.76 5.29 -8.90
C VAL A 156 14.44 3.98 -9.25
N HIS A 157 13.81 3.15 -10.08
CA HIS A 157 14.38 1.89 -10.53
C HIS A 157 15.64 2.10 -11.36
N GLN A 158 15.60 3.03 -12.32
CA GLN A 158 16.77 3.35 -13.15
C GLN A 158 17.94 3.83 -12.29
N ARG A 159 17.70 4.73 -11.33
CA ARG A 159 18.75 5.25 -10.45
C ARG A 159 19.34 4.17 -9.55
N LEU A 160 18.49 3.30 -8.98
CA LEU A 160 18.95 2.19 -8.14
C LEU A 160 19.79 1.19 -8.95
N LEU A 161 19.36 0.83 -10.17
CA LEU A 161 20.08 -0.12 -11.01
C LEU A 161 21.37 0.46 -11.60
N ALA A 162 21.41 1.77 -11.88
CA ALA A 162 22.60 2.42 -12.44
C ALA A 162 23.75 2.52 -11.43
N ALA A 163 23.46 2.76 -10.14
CA ALA A 163 24.48 2.87 -9.11
C ALA A 163 24.00 2.36 -7.73
N PRO A 164 23.84 1.04 -7.52
CA PRO A 164 23.27 0.47 -6.29
C PRO A 164 24.01 0.88 -5.02
N GLU A 165 25.35 0.87 -5.06
CA GLU A 165 26.23 1.20 -3.92
C GLU A 165 26.16 2.68 -3.52
N ALA A 166 25.81 3.56 -4.47
CA ALA A 166 25.71 5.01 -4.24
C ALA A 166 24.27 5.45 -3.94
N PHE A 167 23.28 4.58 -4.15
CA PHE A 167 21.88 4.90 -3.95
C PHE A 167 21.55 4.98 -2.45
N LYS A 168 20.94 6.08 -2.00
CA LYS A 168 20.61 6.32 -0.58
C LYS A 168 19.10 6.37 -0.33
N GLY A 169 18.28 6.07 -1.34
CA GLY A 169 16.85 6.30 -1.30
C GLY A 169 16.44 7.68 -1.80
N MET A 170 15.15 7.99 -1.64
CA MET A 170 14.53 9.28 -1.92
C MET A 170 13.64 9.64 -0.73
N LEU A 171 13.73 10.89 -0.26
CA LEU A 171 12.96 11.41 0.87
C LEU A 171 12.07 12.55 0.38
#